data_AF-A0A942KW38-F1
#
_entry.id   AF-A0A942KW38-F1
#
_cell.length_a   1.000
_cell.length_b   1.000
_cell.length_c   1.000
_cell.angle_alpha   90.00
_cell.angle_beta   90.00
_cell.angle_gamma   90.00
#
_symmetry.space_group_name_H-M   'P 1'
#
loop_
_entity.id
_entity.type
_entity.pdbx_description
1 polymer ?
#
loop_
_entity_poly.entity_id
_entity_poly.type
_entity_poly.pdbx_seq_one_letter_code
_entity_poly.pdbx_strand_id
1 'polypeptide(L)' 'MPKCGSCGNEGIFDSKSVNPVRPLARSGLQALFSNGGTIANVEYCNAPWELVNAAWNQPEIHFDRCGQCGSSSILWP' A
#
# COMPACT_ATOMS: atom_id res chain seq x y z
N MET A 1 -11.96 -2.06 -4.49
CA MET A 1 -11.18 -1.15 -3.64
C MET A 1 -10.81 -1.86 -2.35
N PRO A 2 -9.53 -1.86 -1.96
CA PRO A 2 -9.12 -2.36 -0.65
C PRO A 2 -9.78 -1.56 0.46
N LYS A 3 -10.13 -2.23 1.56
CA LYS A 3 -10.65 -1.60 2.77
C LYS A 3 -9.97 -2.16 4.00
N CYS A 4 -9.54 -1.29 4.90
CA CYS A 4 -9.05 -1.71 6.21
C CYS A 4 -10.24 -2.16 7.07
N GLY A 5 -10.23 -3.42 7.49
CA GLY A 5 -11.21 -3.99 8.43
C GLY A 5 -11.12 -3.43 9.84
N SER A 6 -10.04 -2.72 10.19
CA SER A 6 -9.85 -2.14 11.53
C SER A 6 -10.31 -0.68 11.65
N CYS A 7 -9.97 0.19 10.69
CA CYS A 7 -10.31 1.62 10.76
C CYS A 7 -11.16 2.12 9.59
N GLY A 8 -11.53 1.27 8.64
CA GLY A 8 -12.35 1.64 7.49
C GLY A 8 -11.61 2.44 6.42
N ASN A 9 -10.29 2.63 6.52
CA ASN A 9 -9.50 3.29 5.48
C ASN A 9 -9.64 2.58 4.13
N GLU A 10 -9.86 3.35 3.08
CA GLU A 10 -10.04 2.88 1.70
C GLU A 10 -9.05 3.54 0.72
N GLY A 11 -8.23 4.48 1.20
CA GLY A 11 -7.36 5.30 0.36
C GLY A 11 -5.91 4.87 0.34
N ILE A 12 -5.28 4.67 1.51
CA ILE A 12 -3.82 4.53 1.61
C ILE A 12 -3.43 3.17 2.15
N PHE A 13 -2.60 2.43 1.40
CA PHE A 13 -2.13 1.11 1.79
C PHE A 13 -0.63 0.97 1.58
N ASP A 14 0.03 0.37 2.55
CA ASP A 14 1.46 0.20 2.65
C ASP A 14 1.85 -1.25 2.34
N SER A 15 3.06 -1.42 1.80
CA SER A 15 3.71 -2.73 1.71
C SER A 15 4.63 -2.98 2.89
N LYS A 16 4.52 -4.14 3.54
CA LYS A 16 5.56 -4.59 4.48
C LYS A 16 6.85 -5.05 3.80
N SER A 17 6.83 -5.29 2.49
CA SER A 17 7.94 -5.92 1.76
C SER A 17 9.13 -4.99 1.51
N VAL A 18 8.91 -3.68 1.63
CA VAL A 18 9.94 -2.66 1.44
C VAL A 18 10.11 -1.89 2.73
N ASN A 19 11.28 -2.05 3.35
CA ASN A 19 11.61 -1.30 4.55
C ASN A 19 11.76 0.20 4.21
N PRO A 20 11.19 1.10 5.02
CA PRO A 20 11.38 2.53 4.86
C PRO A 20 12.85 2.89 5.08
N VAL A 21 13.39 3.77 4.22
CA VAL A 21 14.75 4.32 4.38
C VAL A 21 14.78 5.42 5.45
N ARG A 22 13.65 6.11 5.68
CA ARG A 22 13.55 7.21 6.64
C ARG A 22 12.97 6.71 7.96
N PRO A 23 13.55 7.09 9.12
CA PRO A 23 13.09 6.64 10.45
C PRO A 23 11.61 6.93 10.76
N LEU A 24 11.02 7.95 10.12
CA LEU A 24 9.63 8.37 10.33
C LEU A 24 8.69 7.87 9.23
N ALA A 25 9.20 7.24 8.17
CA ALA A 25 8.36 6.68 7.12
C ALA A 25 7.78 5.35 7.60
N ARG A 26 6.48 5.13 7.34
CA ARG A 26 5.78 3.91 7.74
C ARG A 26 6.06 2.73 6.81
N SER A 27 6.43 3.03 5.56
CA SER A 27 6.68 2.06 4.51
C SER A 27 7.68 2.60 3.49
N GLY A 28 8.44 1.71 2.86
CA GLY A 28 9.24 2.03 1.67
C GLY A 28 8.45 1.93 0.35
N LEU A 29 7.21 1.45 0.40
CA LEU A 29 6.30 1.35 -0.76
C LEU A 29 4.85 1.54 -0.31
N GLN A 30 4.18 2.56 -0.85
CA GLN A 30 2.82 2.96 -0.47
C GLN A 30 1.99 3.23 -1.74
N ALA A 31 0.73 2.79 -1.74
CA ALA A 31 -0.24 3.13 -2.77
C ALA A 31 -1.34 4.04 -2.23
N LEU A 32 -1.74 4.97 -3.07
CA LEU A 32 -2.96 5.75 -2.96
C LEU A 32 -3.97 5.19 -3.96
N PHE A 33 -5.17 4.85 -3.48
CA PHE A 33 -6.30 4.39 -4.28
C PHE A 33 -7.32 5.51 -4.46
N SER A 34 -7.84 5.64 -5.68
CA SER A 34 -8.95 6.53 -5.98
C SER A 34 -10.30 5.87 -5.69
N ASN A 35 -11.35 6.69 -5.58
CA ASN A 35 -12.73 6.20 -5.59
C ASN A 35 -12.96 5.35 -6.85
N GLY A 36 -13.20 4.05 -6.66
CA GLY A 36 -13.25 3.04 -7.72
C GLY A 36 -12.29 1.88 -7.53
N GLY A 37 -11.32 2.00 -6.61
CA GLY A 37 -10.40 0.93 -6.28
C GLY A 37 -9.22 0.76 -7.24
N THR A 38 -9.02 1.71 -8.13
CA THR A 38 -7.81 1.82 -8.95
C THR A 38 -6.71 2.55 -8.20
N ILE A 39 -5.46 2.18 -8.46
CA ILE A 39 -4.30 2.90 -7.95
C ILE A 39 -4.23 4.27 -8.64
N ALA A 40 -4.26 5.33 -7.84
CA ALA A 40 -4.04 6.70 -8.29
C ALA A 40 -2.55 7.05 -8.31
N ASN A 41 -1.80 6.55 -7.32
CA ASN A 41 -0.36 6.80 -7.21
C ASN A 41 0.33 5.68 -6.43
N VAL A 42 1.61 5.44 -6.72
CA VAL A 42 2.50 4.61 -5.89
C VAL A 42 3.73 5.43 -5.52
N GLU A 43 3.89 5.68 -4.23
CA GLU A 43 5.07 6.29 -3.66
C GLU A 43 6.04 5.20 -3.21
N TYR A 44 7.32 5.36 -3.54
CA TYR A 44 8.34 4.38 -3.18
C TYR A 44 9.68 5.03 -2.86
N CYS A 45 10.41 4.40 -1.95
CA CYS A 45 11.76 4.79 -1.57
C CYS A 45 12.60 3.51 -1.45
N ASN A 46 13.61 3.38 -2.31
CA ASN A 46 14.49 2.21 -2.38
C ASN A 46 13.77 0.89 -2.76
N ALA A 47 12.62 0.98 -3.44
CA ALA A 47 12.01 -0.15 -4.11
C ALA A 47 12.54 -0.25 -5.56
N PRO A 48 12.96 -1.44 -6.03
CA PRO A 48 13.36 -1.64 -7.42
C PRO A 48 12.15 -1.46 -8.34
N TRP A 49 12.38 -0.97 -9.57
CA TRP A 49 11.30 -0.67 -10.53
C TRP A 49 10.43 -1.90 -10.82
N GLU A 50 11.03 -3.09 -10.88
CA GLU A 50 10.33 -4.35 -11.10
C GLU A 50 9.29 -4.62 -10.01
N LEU A 51 9.62 -4.28 -8.75
CA LEU A 51 8.70 -4.42 -7.62
C LEU A 51 7.59 -3.36 -7.68
N VAL A 52 7.93 -2.12 -8.03
CA VAL A 52 6.93 -1.05 -8.20
C VAL A 52 5.94 -1.42 -9.30
N ASN A 53 6.43 -1.93 -10.43
CA ASN A 53 5.60 -2.39 -11.54
C ASN A 53 4.76 -3.62 -11.14
N ALA A 54 5.33 -4.58 -10.40
CA ALA A 54 4.57 -5.72 -9.87
C ALA A 54 3.45 -5.27 -8.92
N ALA A 55 3.74 -4.34 -8.00
CA ALA A 55 2.75 -3.76 -7.10
C ALA A 55 1.63 -3.01 -7.83
N TRP A 56 1.94 -2.41 -8.98
CA TRP A 56 0.91 -1.80 -9.83
C TRP A 56 -0.03 -2.83 -10.47
N ASN A 57 0.51 -3.99 -10.87
CA ASN A 57 -0.23 -5.04 -11.56
C ASN A 57 -0.94 -6.02 -10.62
N GLN A 58 -0.43 -6.19 -9.40
CA GLN A 58 -0.94 -7.14 -8.39
C GLN A 58 -1.03 -6.48 -6.99
N PRO A 59 -1.79 -5.39 -6.85
CA PRO A 59 -1.82 -4.61 -5.61
C PRO A 59 -2.19 -5.41 -4.37
N GLU A 60 -3.08 -6.40 -4.51
CA GLU A 60 -3.55 -7.26 -3.42
C GLU A 60 -2.46 -8.10 -2.76
N ILE A 61 -1.39 -8.39 -3.50
CA ILE A 61 -0.22 -9.13 -3.02
C ILE A 61 0.77 -8.19 -2.33
N HIS A 62 0.85 -6.94 -2.81
CA HIS A 62 1.92 -6.02 -2.41
C HIS A 62 1.52 -5.03 -1.32
N PHE A 63 0.25 -4.62 -1.21
CA PHE A 63 -0.22 -3.62 -0.24
C PHE A 63 -0.99 -4.24 0.92
N ASP A 64 -0.26 -4.84 1.85
CA ASP A 64 -0.82 -5.70 2.89
C ASP A 64 -1.00 -5.01 4.25
N ARG A 65 -0.75 -3.71 4.34
CA ARG A 65 -0.94 -2.90 5.55
C ARG A 65 -1.75 -1.65 5.29
N CYS A 66 -2.55 -1.25 6.27
CA CYS A 66 -3.29 -0.01 6.22
C CYS A 66 -2.34 1.17 6.48
N GLY A 67 -2.26 2.13 5.55
CA GLY A 67 -1.40 3.30 5.71
C GLY A 67 -1.81 4.22 6.89
N GLN A 68 -3.11 4.21 7.25
CA GLN A 68 -3.63 4.99 8.38
C GLN A 68 -3.30 4.36 9.76
N CYS A 69 -3.73 3.12 10.01
CA CYS A 69 -3.62 2.49 11.33
C CYS A 69 -2.56 1.38 11.44
N GLY A 70 -1.90 0.99 10.35
CA GLY A 70 -0.90 -0.08 10.32
C GLY A 70 -1.45 -1.50 10.37
N SER A 71 -2.77 -1.67 10.49
CA SER A 71 -3.42 -2.99 10.52
C SER A 71 -3.17 -3.78 9.23
N SER A 72 -2.93 -5.08 9.36
CA SER A 72 -2.88 -6.03 8.24
C SER A 72 -4.24 -6.63 7.87
N SER A 73 -5.31 -6.20 8.53
CA SER A 73 -6.67 -6.62 8.20
C SER A 73 -7.16 -5.84 6.97
N ILE A 74 -6.73 -6.27 5.78
CA ILE A 74 -7.12 -5.68 4.50
C ILE A 74 -8.14 -6.58 3.80
N LEU A 75 -9.27 -5.99 3.41
CA LEU A 75 -10.30 -6.62 2.60
C LEU A 75 -10.11 -6.18 1.15
N TRP A 76 -9.77 -7.12 0.27
CA TRP A 76 -9.71 -6.93 -1.17
C TRP A 76 -11.00 -7.51 -1.80
N PRO A 77 -11.64 -6.83 -2.77
CA PRO A 77 -12.75 -7.40 -3.54
C PRO A 77 -12.27 -8.36 -4.62
#